data_AF-A0AAX7VQF6-F1
#
_entry.id   AF-A0AAX7VQF6-F1
#
_cell.length_a   1.000
_cell.length_b   1.000
_cell.length_c   1.000
_cell.angle_alpha   90.00
_cell.angle_beta   90.00
_cell.angle_gamma   90.00
#
_symmetry.space_group_name_H-M   'P 1'
#
loop_
_entity.id
_entity.type
_entity.pdbx_description
1 polymer ?
#
loop_
_entity_poly.entity_id
_entity_poly.type
_entity_poly.pdbx_seq_one_letter_code
_entity_poly.pdbx_strand_id
1 'polypeptide(L)'
;AAVRNFLLKHGGALKESHTVSPGENIRFLSFNTSSVQGVKKRRHLKRFVFTSYTRPLRIFPQTPWYIYKYHGGHVVIRFALAGHKQANRPFYRIVAAYNKRARDGKYIEQLGSYDPLPNIYNEKLVSFNFDRIKYWIGCGAHPTKPVAKLLGLSGFFPLHPMTITEAERRGAQMETETETEESPKEGQKQADVES
;
A
#
# COMPACT_ATOMS: atom_id res chain seq x y z
N ALA A 1 28.02 29.21 51.39
CA ALA A 1 28.23 27.75 51.54
C ALA A 1 28.19 27.15 50.15
N ALA A 2 29.36 26.86 49.57
CA ALA A 2 29.90 25.50 49.45
C ALA A 2 29.17 24.70 48.36
N VAL A 3 29.66 24.73 47.11
CA VAL A 3 30.58 23.73 46.53
C VAL A 3 29.87 22.39 46.29
N ARG A 4 29.69 21.98 45.03
CA ARG A 4 30.57 21.02 44.33
C ARG A 4 30.03 20.64 42.95
N ASN A 5 30.86 20.87 41.93
CA ASN A 5 30.87 20.12 40.68
C ASN A 5 30.99 18.63 40.96
N PHE A 6 30.31 17.78 40.19
CA PHE A 6 30.79 16.42 39.96
C PHE A 6 30.65 16.02 38.50
N LEU A 7 31.82 15.76 37.93
CA LEU A 7 32.14 15.38 36.58
C LEU A 7 32.65 13.93 36.65
N LEU A 8 32.10 13.01 35.86
CA LEU A 8 32.71 11.70 35.50
C LEU A 8 31.84 11.13 34.36
N LYS A 9 32.24 11.10 33.08
CA LYS A 9 33.35 10.41 32.40
C LYS A 9 33.43 8.91 32.71
N HIS A 10 32.80 8.12 31.84
CA HIS A 10 33.34 6.85 31.33
C HIS A 10 33.00 6.85 29.82
N GLY A 11 33.92 6.73 28.86
CA GLY A 11 35.14 5.94 28.86
C GLY A 11 34.83 4.62 28.15
N GLY A 12 34.99 4.59 26.82
CA GLY A 12 34.75 3.40 26.01
C GLY A 12 35.86 2.35 26.12
N ALA A 13 35.62 1.16 25.57
CA ALA A 13 36.55 0.42 24.72
C ALA A 13 36.01 -0.99 24.41
N LEU A 14 36.24 -1.38 23.16
CA LEU A 14 36.12 -2.70 22.57
C LEU A 14 36.86 -3.78 23.38
N LYS A 15 36.36 -5.03 23.33
CA LYS A 15 37.14 -6.19 22.87
C LYS A 15 36.26 -7.44 22.73
N GLU A 16 36.37 -8.03 21.55
CA GLU A 16 35.98 -9.40 21.24
C GLU A 16 36.79 -10.40 22.09
N SER A 17 36.14 -11.50 22.47
CA SER A 17 36.84 -12.77 22.69
C SER A 17 35.90 -13.92 22.35
N HIS A 18 36.22 -14.61 21.25
CA HIS A 18 35.75 -15.95 20.93
C HIS A 18 36.17 -16.94 22.02
N THR A 19 35.30 -17.90 22.35
CA THR A 19 35.61 -19.35 22.41
C THR A 19 34.33 -20.15 22.70
N VAL A 20 33.79 -20.87 21.70
CA VAL A 20 32.99 -22.08 21.96
C VAL A 20 33.45 -23.14 20.96
N SER A 21 33.97 -24.23 21.50
CA SER A 21 34.48 -25.41 20.81
C SER A 21 33.37 -26.24 20.14
N PRO A 22 33.72 -27.09 19.15
CA PRO A 22 32.78 -27.75 18.27
C PRO A 22 32.37 -29.12 18.81
N GLY A 23 31.12 -29.50 18.59
CA GLY A 23 30.70 -30.89 18.77
C GLY A 23 29.21 -31.02 18.96
N GLU A 24 28.46 -31.07 17.86
CA GLU A 24 27.15 -31.70 17.91
C GLU A 24 26.85 -32.52 16.65
N ASN A 25 26.48 -33.76 16.93
CA ASN A 25 26.31 -34.89 16.03
C ASN A 25 25.13 -34.69 15.08
N ILE A 26 25.37 -34.83 13.78
CA ILE A 26 24.32 -35.04 12.79
C ILE A 26 23.89 -36.52 12.87
N ARG A 27 22.78 -36.80 13.55
CA ARG A 27 22.10 -38.10 13.48
C ARG A 27 21.32 -38.19 12.17
N PHE A 28 21.78 -39.06 11.28
CA PHE A 28 21.00 -39.55 10.14
C PHE A 28 19.88 -40.45 10.64
N LEU A 29 18.63 -39.99 10.53
CA LEU A 29 17.45 -40.85 10.60
C LEU A 29 17.13 -41.34 9.20
N SER A 30 17.51 -42.60 8.96
CA SER A 30 17.00 -43.44 7.89
C SER A 30 15.50 -43.66 8.09
N PHE A 31 14.68 -43.27 7.11
CA PHE A 31 13.33 -43.81 6.95
C PHE A 31 13.26 -44.59 5.64
N ASN A 32 13.20 -45.91 5.83
CA ASN A 32 12.85 -46.91 4.85
C ASN A 32 11.32 -46.90 4.66
N THR A 33 10.84 -46.81 3.41
CA THR A 33 9.46 -47.16 3.08
C THR A 33 9.42 -48.07 1.86
N SER A 34 8.98 -49.30 2.14
CA SER A 34 8.64 -50.40 1.26
C SER A 34 8.03 -50.05 -0.10
N SER A 35 8.63 -50.67 -1.12
CA SER A 35 7.99 -51.48 -2.15
C SER A 35 6.46 -51.62 -2.10
N VAL A 36 5.79 -51.15 -3.16
CA VAL A 36 4.56 -51.77 -3.67
C VAL A 36 4.63 -51.83 -5.21
N GLN A 37 4.52 -53.05 -5.73
CA GLN A 37 4.48 -53.38 -7.16
C GLN A 37 3.17 -52.93 -7.82
N GLY A 38 3.23 -52.56 -9.11
CA GLY A 38 2.04 -52.14 -9.87
C GLY A 38 2.21 -52.18 -11.40
N VAL A 39 2.25 -53.39 -11.94
CA VAL A 39 1.66 -53.90 -13.21
C VAL A 39 1.65 -53.01 -14.48
N LYS A 40 2.28 -53.59 -15.51
CA LYS A 40 2.29 -53.31 -16.97
C LYS A 40 0.94 -52.86 -17.58
N LYS A 41 1.01 -51.92 -18.55
CA LYS A 41 0.24 -52.06 -19.80
C LYS A 41 0.96 -51.44 -21.01
N ARG A 42 1.41 -52.33 -21.89
CA ARG A 42 1.83 -52.07 -23.28
C ARG A 42 0.80 -51.18 -23.97
N ARG A 43 1.25 -50.12 -24.65
CA ARG A 43 0.52 -49.52 -25.77
C ARG A 43 1.36 -49.66 -27.03
N HIS A 44 0.69 -50.19 -28.04
CA HIS A 44 1.20 -50.58 -29.34
C HIS A 44 1.81 -49.41 -30.10
N LEU A 45 2.99 -49.68 -30.67
CA LEU A 45 3.59 -48.90 -31.74
C LEU A 45 2.67 -48.96 -32.97
N LYS A 46 1.96 -47.88 -33.28
CA LYS A 46 1.28 -47.75 -34.58
C LYS A 46 2.24 -47.13 -35.57
N ARG A 47 2.68 -48.01 -36.47
CA ARG A 47 3.22 -47.84 -37.82
C ARG A 47 3.07 -46.40 -38.37
N PHE A 48 4.22 -45.78 -38.53
CA PHE A 48 4.45 -44.60 -39.35
C PHE A 48 4.17 -44.97 -40.82
N VAL A 49 3.20 -44.32 -41.47
CA VAL A 49 3.06 -44.33 -42.93
C VAL A 49 3.07 -42.89 -43.40
N PHE A 50 4.09 -42.62 -44.18
CA PHE A 50 4.45 -41.38 -44.83
C PHE A 50 3.43 -41.06 -45.93
N THR A 51 2.64 -40.01 -45.77
CA THR A 51 1.94 -39.36 -46.89
C THR A 51 2.37 -37.90 -46.92
N SER A 52 3.15 -37.57 -47.93
CA SER A 52 3.60 -36.22 -48.25
C SER A 52 2.42 -35.39 -48.74
N TYR A 53 1.81 -34.63 -47.84
CA TYR A 53 1.02 -33.46 -48.20
C TYR A 53 1.66 -32.25 -47.52
N THR A 54 2.29 -31.41 -48.33
CA THR A 54 2.88 -30.14 -47.94
C THR A 54 1.81 -29.24 -47.31
N ARG A 55 1.70 -29.29 -45.98
CA ARG A 55 0.97 -28.29 -45.20
C ARG A 55 1.81 -27.01 -45.20
N PRO A 56 1.34 -25.90 -45.78
CA PRO A 56 2.05 -24.64 -45.63
C PRO A 56 2.02 -24.30 -44.13
N LEU A 57 3.21 -24.20 -43.53
CA LEU A 57 3.38 -23.66 -42.20
C LEU A 57 2.80 -22.24 -42.20
N ARG A 58 1.56 -22.08 -41.73
CA ARG A 58 1.09 -20.79 -41.21
C ARG A 58 1.95 -20.51 -39.99
N ILE A 59 3.05 -19.83 -40.23
CA ILE A 59 3.77 -19.05 -39.25
C ILE A 59 2.72 -18.07 -38.71
N PHE A 60 2.08 -18.41 -37.59
CA PHE A 60 1.48 -17.41 -36.74
C PHE A 60 2.67 -16.60 -36.22
N PRO A 61 2.90 -15.36 -36.68
CA PRO A 61 3.90 -14.54 -36.02
C PRO A 61 3.43 -14.45 -34.57
N GLN A 62 4.29 -14.86 -33.63
CA GLN A 62 4.11 -14.48 -32.24
C GLN A 62 3.98 -12.96 -32.24
N THR A 63 2.76 -12.45 -32.10
CA THR A 63 2.57 -11.04 -31.84
C THR A 63 3.35 -10.74 -30.55
N PRO A 64 4.36 -9.86 -30.59
CA PRO A 64 5.03 -9.47 -29.36
C PRO A 64 3.97 -8.85 -28.45
N TRP A 65 3.93 -9.27 -27.19
CA TRP A 65 3.06 -8.79 -26.10
C TRP A 65 3.25 -7.29 -25.75
N TYR A 66 3.71 -6.48 -26.69
CA TYR A 66 4.38 -5.22 -26.41
C TYR A 66 3.76 -4.01 -27.10
N ILE A 67 2.44 -3.84 -27.01
CA ILE A 67 1.85 -2.53 -27.28
C ILE A 67 0.63 -2.26 -26.40
N TYR A 68 0.84 -2.04 -25.11
CA TYR A 68 -0.12 -1.27 -24.31
C TYR A 68 -0.05 0.22 -24.71
N LYS A 69 -0.38 0.53 -25.98
CA LYS A 69 -0.72 1.89 -26.39
C LYS A 69 -2.12 2.16 -25.87
N TYR A 70 -2.21 2.78 -24.71
CA TYR A 70 -3.47 3.27 -24.16
C TYR A 70 -4.01 4.37 -25.07
N HIS A 71 -4.88 4.03 -26.03
CA HIS A 71 -5.55 4.99 -26.90
C HIS A 71 -6.35 5.99 -26.05
N GLY A 72 -6.12 7.30 -26.24
CA GLY A 72 -6.85 8.35 -25.50
C GLY A 72 -6.57 8.38 -23.97
N GLY A 73 -5.37 8.00 -23.54
CA GLY A 73 -4.95 8.14 -22.14
C GLY A 73 -4.39 9.53 -21.83
N HIS A 74 -4.71 10.07 -20.66
CA HIS A 74 -4.07 11.28 -20.10
C HIS A 74 -3.30 10.94 -18.81
N VAL A 75 -2.45 11.86 -18.39
CA VAL A 75 -1.70 11.75 -17.13
C VAL A 75 -2.59 12.24 -15.99
N VAL A 76 -2.59 11.49 -14.89
CA VAL A 76 -3.32 11.83 -13.67
C VAL A 76 -2.38 11.79 -12.49
N ILE A 77 -2.60 12.69 -11.55
CA ILE A 77 -1.96 12.65 -10.23
C ILE A 77 -2.92 11.94 -9.27
N ARG A 78 -2.51 10.76 -8.82
CA ARG A 78 -3.37 9.86 -8.03
C ARG A 78 -2.60 9.17 -6.91
N PHE A 79 -3.34 8.54 -6.00
CA PHE A 79 -2.75 7.66 -4.99
C PHE A 79 -2.51 6.26 -5.55
N ALA A 80 -1.32 5.73 -5.27
CA ALA A 80 -1.00 4.32 -5.40
C ALA A 80 -0.83 3.73 -3.99
N LEU A 81 -1.40 2.56 -3.73
CA LEU A 81 -1.22 1.89 -2.44
C LEU A 81 0.16 1.22 -2.43
N ALA A 82 0.96 1.55 -1.42
CA ALA A 82 2.34 1.11 -1.27
C ALA A 82 2.57 0.19 -0.07
N GLY A 83 1.50 -0.25 0.59
CA GLY A 83 1.52 -1.22 1.68
C GLY A 83 0.99 -2.60 1.28
N HIS A 84 1.23 -3.59 2.13
CA HIS A 84 0.64 -4.91 1.98
C HIS A 84 -0.88 -4.83 2.21
N LYS A 85 -1.68 -5.30 1.25
CA LYS A 85 -3.15 -5.14 1.27
C LYS A 85 -3.78 -5.78 2.51
N GLN A 86 -3.19 -6.85 3.04
CA GLN A 86 -3.70 -7.61 4.18
C GLN A 86 -3.18 -7.12 5.54
N ALA A 87 -2.21 -6.21 5.59
CA ALA A 87 -1.60 -5.78 6.85
C ALA A 87 -2.43 -4.73 7.61
N ASN A 88 -3.62 -4.35 7.11
CA ASN A 88 -4.47 -3.26 7.63
C ASN A 88 -3.72 -1.95 7.95
N ARG A 89 -2.59 -1.72 7.28
CA ARG A 89 -1.73 -0.55 7.42
C ARG A 89 -1.66 0.14 6.05
N PRO A 90 -2.64 1.00 5.70
CA PRO A 90 -2.63 1.68 4.42
C PRO A 90 -1.49 2.72 4.39
N PHE A 91 -0.72 2.72 3.31
CA PHE A 91 0.28 3.75 3.02
C PHE A 91 0.17 4.12 1.55
N TYR A 92 0.08 5.41 1.24
CA TYR A 92 -0.15 5.87 -0.12
C TYR A 92 1.05 6.64 -0.67
N ARG A 93 1.38 6.39 -1.93
CA ARG A 93 2.30 7.21 -2.72
C ARG A 93 1.50 8.12 -3.63
N ILE A 94 1.92 9.37 -3.74
CA ILE A 94 1.34 10.33 -4.68
C ILE A 94 2.15 10.21 -5.96
N VAL A 95 1.50 9.79 -7.04
CA VAL A 95 2.18 9.41 -8.29
C VAL A 95 1.56 10.09 -9.50
N ALA A 96 2.39 10.45 -10.46
CA ALA A 96 1.97 10.75 -11.82
C ALA A 96 1.90 9.44 -12.61
N ALA A 97 0.72 9.08 -13.09
CA ALA A 97 0.52 7.85 -13.86
C ALA A 97 -0.51 8.07 -14.98
N TYR A 98 -0.50 7.21 -15.99
CA TYR A 98 -1.57 7.19 -16.98
C TYR A 98 -2.87 6.69 -16.36
N ASN A 99 -4.00 7.35 -16.67
CA ASN A 99 -5.31 7.02 -16.12
C ASN A 99 -5.67 5.52 -16.27
N LYS A 100 -5.46 4.97 -17.47
CA LYS A 100 -5.84 3.59 -17.83
C LYS A 100 -4.95 2.50 -17.21
N ARG A 101 -3.86 2.86 -16.52
CA ARG A 101 -3.00 1.88 -15.84
C ARG A 101 -3.60 1.44 -14.52
N ALA A 102 -3.35 0.18 -14.13
CA ALA A 102 -3.70 -0.36 -12.82
C ALA A 102 -3.23 0.56 -11.68
N ARG A 103 -4.04 0.66 -10.61
CA ARG A 103 -3.82 1.59 -9.47
C ARG A 103 -2.39 1.53 -8.92
N ASP A 104 -1.96 0.32 -8.56
CA ASP A 104 -0.67 0.03 -7.92
C ASP A 104 0.41 -0.42 -8.93
N GLY A 105 0.16 -0.20 -10.23
CA GLY A 105 1.09 -0.60 -11.30
C GLY A 105 2.23 0.40 -11.54
N LYS A 106 2.92 0.24 -12.66
CA LYS A 106 4.02 1.14 -13.08
C LYS A 106 3.51 2.56 -13.30
N TYR A 107 3.97 3.50 -12.48
CA TYR A 107 3.77 4.94 -12.63
C TYR A 107 4.93 5.58 -13.43
N ILE A 108 4.78 6.86 -13.79
CA ILE A 108 5.79 7.65 -14.51
C ILE A 108 6.80 8.19 -13.51
N GLU A 109 6.31 8.88 -12.47
CA GLU A 109 7.11 9.53 -11.45
C GLU A 109 6.37 9.52 -10.10
N GLN A 110 7.11 9.41 -9.00
CA GLN A 110 6.59 9.59 -7.65
C GLN A 110 6.78 11.05 -7.22
N LEU A 111 5.67 11.70 -6.85
CA LEU A 111 5.62 13.12 -6.48
C LEU A 111 5.57 13.33 -4.96
N GLY A 112 5.27 12.29 -4.19
CA GLY A 112 5.09 12.41 -2.75
C GLY A 112 4.62 11.14 -2.06
N SER A 113 4.22 11.28 -0.80
CA SER A 113 3.68 10.22 0.05
C SER A 113 2.61 10.76 1.00
N TYR A 114 1.76 9.86 1.47
CA TYR A 114 0.72 10.15 2.45
C TYR A 114 0.55 8.95 3.38
N ASP A 115 0.75 9.19 4.68
CA ASP A 115 0.37 8.26 5.75
C ASP A 115 -0.97 8.72 6.37
N PRO A 116 -2.06 7.96 6.15
CA PRO A 116 -3.35 8.28 6.75
C PRO A 116 -3.41 8.00 8.24
N LEU A 117 -2.52 7.15 8.76
CA LEU A 117 -2.50 6.79 10.17
C LEU A 117 -1.72 7.83 10.97
N PRO A 118 -2.27 8.27 12.11
CA PRO A 118 -1.57 9.20 12.97
C PRO A 118 -0.31 8.54 13.53
N ASN A 119 0.75 9.35 13.67
CA ASN A 119 1.94 8.94 14.41
C ASN A 119 1.73 9.10 15.94
N ILE A 120 2.82 8.96 16.70
CA ILE A 120 2.83 9.11 18.17
C ILE A 120 2.38 10.52 18.60
N TYR A 121 2.58 11.53 17.76
CA TYR A 121 2.18 12.92 17.98
C TYR A 121 0.80 13.27 17.39
N ASN A 122 0.03 12.27 16.96
CA ASN A 122 -1.31 12.42 16.37
C ASN A 122 -1.36 13.26 15.08
N GLU A 123 -0.26 13.36 14.34
CA GLU A 123 -0.19 14.04 13.04
C GLU A 123 -0.24 13.03 11.88
N LYS A 124 -0.85 13.46 10.77
CA LYS A 124 -0.89 12.71 9.51
C LYS A 124 0.16 13.27 8.56
N LEU A 125 1.13 12.44 8.21
CA LEU A 125 2.27 12.88 7.43
C LEU A 125 1.94 12.90 5.94
N VAL A 126 2.17 14.05 5.31
CA VAL A 126 2.06 14.24 3.86
C VAL A 126 3.35 14.87 3.35
N SER A 127 3.95 14.29 2.33
CA SER A 127 5.11 14.85 1.65
C SER A 127 4.76 15.15 0.20
N PHE A 128 5.09 16.36 -0.25
CA PHE A 128 4.86 16.84 -1.61
C PHE A 128 6.14 17.40 -2.22
N ASN A 129 6.42 17.02 -3.45
CA ASN A 129 7.36 17.72 -4.32
C ASN A 129 6.59 18.74 -5.17
N PHE A 130 6.49 19.98 -4.68
CA PHE A 130 5.71 21.04 -5.32
C PHE A 130 6.22 21.41 -6.71
N ASP A 131 7.54 21.37 -6.95
CA ASP A 131 8.13 21.70 -8.25
C ASP A 131 7.68 20.71 -9.33
N ARG A 132 7.74 19.42 -8.99
CA ARG A 132 7.32 18.36 -9.93
C ARG A 132 5.80 18.34 -10.12
N ILE A 133 5.03 18.60 -9.07
CA ILE A 133 3.56 18.73 -9.18
C ILE A 133 3.18 19.88 -10.13
N LYS A 134 3.81 21.05 -9.96
CA LYS A 134 3.60 22.21 -10.84
C LYS A 134 3.94 21.90 -12.29
N TYR A 135 5.09 21.23 -12.53
CA TYR A 135 5.48 20.77 -13.86
C TYR A 135 4.40 19.88 -14.49
N TRP A 136 3.96 18.85 -13.78
CA TRP A 136 2.97 17.90 -14.33
C TRP A 136 1.61 18.54 -14.57
N ILE A 137 1.18 19.47 -13.71
CA ILE A 137 -0.03 20.26 -13.95
C ILE A 137 0.13 21.11 -15.22
N GLY A 138 1.29 21.73 -15.43
CA GLY A 138 1.61 22.46 -16.67
C GLY A 138 1.59 21.59 -17.92
N CYS A 139 1.94 20.31 -17.80
CA CYS A 139 1.82 19.32 -18.88
C CYS A 139 0.38 18.79 -19.10
N GLY A 140 -0.61 19.30 -18.36
CA GLY A 140 -2.01 18.87 -18.44
C GLY A 140 -2.35 17.64 -17.60
N ALA A 141 -1.60 17.37 -16.52
CA ALA A 141 -1.95 16.30 -15.59
C ALA A 141 -3.15 16.69 -14.72
N HIS A 142 -4.14 15.80 -14.61
CA HIS A 142 -5.34 16.04 -13.80
C HIS A 142 -5.19 15.44 -12.40
N PRO A 143 -5.30 16.24 -11.31
CA PRO A 143 -5.30 15.70 -9.95
C PRO A 143 -6.64 15.02 -9.65
N THR A 144 -6.58 13.86 -8.99
CA THR A 144 -7.79 13.18 -8.49
C THR A 144 -8.40 13.90 -7.30
N LYS A 145 -9.72 13.76 -7.08
CA LYS A 145 -10.45 14.42 -5.97
C LYS A 145 -9.74 14.40 -4.60
N PRO A 146 -9.25 13.25 -4.08
CA PRO A 146 -8.60 13.24 -2.77
C PRO A 146 -7.22 13.91 -2.79
N VAL A 147 -6.49 13.87 -3.91
CA VAL A 147 -5.23 14.63 -4.07
C VAL A 147 -5.53 16.14 -4.10
N ALA A 148 -6.57 16.55 -4.82
CA ALA A 148 -7.01 17.95 -4.85
C ALA A 148 -7.41 18.46 -3.45
N LYS A 149 -8.09 17.63 -2.64
CA LYS A 149 -8.38 17.95 -1.24
C LYS A 149 -7.09 18.17 -0.43
N LEU A 150 -6.10 17.28 -0.54
CA LEU A 150 -4.82 17.44 0.18
C LEU A 150 -4.03 18.68 -0.28
N LEU A 151 -3.98 18.95 -1.59
CA LEU A 151 -3.34 20.16 -2.14
C LEU A 151 -4.07 21.45 -1.72
N GLY A 152 -5.38 21.37 -1.51
CA GLY A 152 -6.17 22.47 -0.94
C GLY A 152 -5.81 22.72 0.53
N LEU A 153 -5.68 21.65 1.32
CA LEU A 153 -5.25 21.76 2.73
C LEU A 153 -3.82 22.28 2.88
N SER A 154 -2.94 22.01 1.91
CA SER A 154 -1.57 22.52 1.91
C SER A 154 -1.45 23.98 1.48
N GLY A 155 -2.55 24.63 1.06
CA GLY A 155 -2.55 25.99 0.52
C GLY A 155 -1.98 26.12 -0.91
N PHE A 156 -1.77 25.01 -1.62
CA PHE A 156 -1.31 25.05 -3.02
C PHE A 156 -2.48 25.31 -3.98
N PHE A 157 -3.66 24.79 -3.66
CA PHE A 157 -4.91 25.07 -4.35
C PHE A 157 -5.94 25.70 -3.39
N PRO A 158 -7.01 26.32 -3.92
CA PRO A 158 -8.16 26.65 -3.07
C PRO A 158 -8.77 25.38 -2.47
N LEU A 159 -9.44 25.52 -1.33
CA LEU A 159 -10.17 24.40 -0.72
C LEU A 159 -11.19 23.86 -1.72
N HIS A 160 -11.22 22.54 -1.85
CA HIS A 160 -12.19 21.87 -2.72
C HIS A 160 -13.62 22.11 -2.17
N PRO A 161 -14.62 22.41 -3.01
CA PRO A 161 -15.97 22.78 -2.54
C PRO A 161 -16.61 21.72 -1.65
N MET A 162 -16.40 20.43 -2.00
CA MET A 162 -16.91 19.32 -1.17
C MET A 162 -16.31 19.29 0.24
N THR A 163 -15.10 19.81 0.47
CA THR A 163 -14.52 19.88 1.82
C THR A 163 -15.33 20.82 2.70
N ILE A 164 -15.79 21.95 2.15
CA ILE A 164 -16.63 22.92 2.85
C ILE A 164 -18.00 22.29 3.14
N THR A 165 -18.64 21.72 2.11
CA THR A 165 -19.96 21.09 2.28
C THR A 165 -19.93 19.87 3.21
N GLU A 166 -18.85 19.08 3.22
CA GLU A 166 -18.66 17.98 4.17
C GLU A 166 -18.52 18.49 5.61
N ALA A 167 -17.86 19.63 5.81
CA ALA A 167 -17.73 20.24 7.13
C ALA A 167 -19.09 20.75 7.64
N GLU A 168 -19.88 21.42 6.80
CA GLU A 168 -21.24 21.88 7.12
C GLU A 168 -22.15 20.71 7.50
N ARG A 169 -22.18 19.64 6.68
CA ARG A 169 -22.98 18.43 6.97
C ARG A 169 -22.59 17.78 8.28
N ARG A 170 -21.29 17.69 8.58
CA ARG A 170 -20.80 17.11 9.83
C ARG A 170 -21.19 17.96 11.04
N GLY A 171 -21.20 19.29 10.91
CA GLY A 171 -21.68 20.19 11.97
C GLY A 171 -23.15 19.92 12.32
N ALA A 172 -24.03 19.90 11.31
CA ALA A 172 -25.45 19.62 11.51
C ALA A 172 -25.71 18.22 12.12
N GLN A 173 -24.90 17.22 11.77
CA GLN A 173 -24.99 15.87 12.36
C GLN A 173 -24.60 15.87 13.84
N MET A 174 -23.52 16.57 14.20
CA MET A 174 -23.08 16.69 15.59
C MET A 174 -24.15 17.36 16.47
N GLU A 175 -24.83 18.39 15.97
CA GLU A 175 -25.93 19.05 16.68
C GLU A 175 -27.09 18.07 16.97
N THR A 176 -27.48 17.27 15.98
CA THR A 176 -28.53 16.24 16.16
C THR A 176 -28.10 15.13 17.14
N GLU A 177 -26.82 14.72 17.08
CA GLU A 177 -26.26 13.73 18.00
C GLU A 177 -26.27 14.26 19.45
N THR A 178 -25.89 15.52 19.66
CA THR A 178 -25.94 16.15 21.00
C THR A 178 -27.36 16.26 21.54
N GLU A 179 -28.34 16.65 20.72
CA GLU A 179 -29.75 16.74 21.13
C GLU A 179 -30.34 15.36 21.51
N THR A 180 -29.95 14.31 20.78
CA THR A 180 -30.41 12.94 21.02
C THR A 180 -29.81 12.33 22.29
N GLU A 181 -28.59 12.73 22.67
CA GLU A 181 -27.94 12.26 23.91
C GLU A 181 -28.40 13.00 25.18
N GLU A 182 -28.93 14.22 25.04
CA GLU A 182 -29.42 15.03 26.16
C GLU A 182 -30.86 14.65 26.59
N SER A 183 -31.73 14.31 25.64
CA SER A 183 -33.14 13.98 25.91
C SER A 183 -33.40 12.75 26.83
N PRO A 184 -32.58 11.68 26.83
CA PRO A 184 -32.79 10.51 27.70
C PRO A 184 -32.40 10.73 29.17
N LYS A 185 -31.56 11.72 29.49
CA LYS A 185 -31.02 11.94 30.85
C LYS A 185 -31.92 12.82 31.72
N GLU A 186 -32.82 13.59 31.11
CA GLU A 186 -33.72 14.49 31.83
C GLU A 186 -34.94 13.75 32.41
N GLY A 187 -35.43 12.71 31.72
CA GLY A 187 -36.54 11.88 32.18
C GLY A 187 -36.23 10.97 33.38
N GLN A 188 -34.96 10.65 33.65
CA GLN A 188 -34.58 9.85 34.83
C GLN A 188 -34.40 10.71 36.09
N LYS A 189 -33.98 11.98 35.97
CA LYS A 189 -33.86 12.88 37.13
C LYS A 189 -35.21 13.35 37.69
N GLN A 190 -36.26 13.34 36.88
CA GLN A 190 -37.61 13.71 37.33
C GLN A 190 -38.33 12.57 38.06
N ALA A 191 -37.98 11.31 37.80
CA ALA A 191 -38.57 10.16 38.50
C ALA A 191 -38.00 9.95 39.92
N ASP A 192 -36.74 10.34 40.16
CA ASP A 192 -36.07 10.17 41.47
C ASP A 192 -36.38 11.30 42.49
N VAL A 193 -37.10 12.36 42.10
CA VAL A 193 -37.42 13.52 42.96
C VAL A 193 -38.85 13.44 43.54
N GLU A 194 -39.70 12.55 43.04
CA GLU A 194 -41.12 12.44 43.43
C GLU A 194 -41.46 11.14 44.20
N SER A 195 -40.47 10.47 44.81
CA SER A 195 -40.64 9.31 45.71
C SER A 195 -40.07 9.55 47.09
#